data_AF-A0A142WUL3-F1
#
_entry.id   AF-A0A142WUL3-F1
#
_cell.length_a   1.000
_cell.length_b   1.000
_cell.length_c   1.000
_cell.angle_alpha   90.00
_cell.angle_beta   90.00
_cell.angle_gamma   90.00
#
_symmetry.space_group_name_H-M   'P 1'
#
loop_
_entity.id
_entity.type
_entity.pdbx_description
1 polymer ?
#
loop_
_entity_poly.entity_id
_entity_poly.type
_entity_poly.pdbx_seq_one_letter_code
_entity_poly.pdbx_strand_id
1 'polypeptide(L)' 'MTQSDLHRAVARSTGEDISVIAARGFSLAEPFAEDDSDLDLYLDWDLVDAERNVALFPNRSA' A
#
# COMPACT_ATOMS: atom_id res chain seq x y z
N MET A 1 4.95 -7.86 -19.74
CA MET A 1 3.84 -6.91 -19.66
C MET A 1 4.46 -5.52 -19.60
N THR A 2 4.01 -4.60 -20.44
CA THR A 2 4.46 -3.20 -20.42
C THR A 2 3.55 -2.35 -19.54
N GLN A 3 3.99 -1.14 -19.18
CA GLN A 3 3.18 -0.19 -18.43
C GLN A 3 1.85 0.11 -19.13
N SER A 4 1.88 0.21 -20.45
CA SER A 4 0.70 0.40 -21.29
C SER A 4 -0.26 -0.80 -21.24
N ASP A 5 0.27 -2.02 -21.16
CA ASP A 5 -0.55 -3.23 -21.01
C ASP A 5 -1.25 -3.26 -19.65
N LEU A 6 -0.57 -2.83 -18.58
CA LEU A 6 -1.16 -2.68 -17.25
C LEU A 6 -2.30 -1.67 -17.26
N HIS A 7 -2.06 -0.47 -17.81
CA HIS A 7 -3.10 0.57 -17.90
C HIS A 7 -4.30 0.10 -18.73
N ARG A 8 -4.07 -0.63 -19.83
CA ARG A 8 -5.15 -1.19 -20.65
C ARG A 8 -5.94 -2.28 -19.92
N ALA A 9 -5.26 -3.11 -19.12
CA ALA A 9 -5.92 -4.13 -18.30
C ALA A 9 -6.81 -3.50 -17.23
N VAL A 10 -6.31 -2.47 -16.53
CA VAL A 10 -7.08 -1.72 -15.53
C VAL A 10 -8.27 -1.01 -16.18
N ALA A 11 -8.08 -0.35 -17.33
CA ALA A 11 -9.17 0.29 -18.07
C ALA A 11 -10.26 -0.71 -18.47
N ARG A 12 -9.87 -1.91 -18.88
CA ARG A 12 -10.81 -2.96 -19.27
C ARG A 12 -11.60 -3.53 -18.08
N SER A 13 -11.01 -3.63 -16.89
CA SER A 13 -11.72 -4.17 -15.71
C SER A 13 -12.59 -3.13 -15.01
N THR A 14 -12.19 -1.86 -15.04
CA THR A 14 -12.86 -0.77 -14.30
C THR A 14 -13.76 0.10 -15.17
N GLY A 15 -13.54 0.13 -16.49
CA GLY A 15 -14.20 1.06 -17.40
C GLY A 15 -13.66 2.49 -17.32
N GLU A 16 -12.58 2.71 -16.57
CA GLU A 16 -11.97 4.03 -16.40
C GLU A 16 -11.05 4.42 -17.56
N ASP A 17 -10.92 5.72 -17.79
CA ASP A 17 -10.04 6.25 -18.83
C ASP A 17 -8.56 6.06 -18.45
N ILE A 18 -7.72 5.83 -19.46
CA ILE A 18 -6.28 5.61 -19.27
C ILE A 18 -5.61 6.82 -18.60
N SER A 19 -6.05 8.04 -18.87
CA SER A 19 -5.52 9.24 -18.21
C SER A 19 -5.80 9.27 -16.70
N VAL A 20 -6.98 8.80 -16.29
CA VAL A 20 -7.37 8.68 -14.88
C VAL A 20 -6.52 7.60 -14.19
N ILE A 21 -6.31 6.46 -14.86
CA ILE A 21 -5.48 5.37 -14.36
C ILE A 21 -4.02 5.80 -14.22
N ALA A 22 -3.49 6.54 -15.19
CA ALA A 22 -2.14 7.08 -15.14
C ALA A 22 -1.97 8.07 -13.96
N ALA A 23 -2.96 8.92 -13.72
CA ALA A 23 -2.95 9.87 -12.60
C ALA A 23 -3.00 9.19 -11.21
N ARG A 24 -3.50 7.95 -11.14
CA ARG A 24 -3.56 7.17 -9.90
C ARG A 24 -2.24 6.47 -9.54
N GLY A 25 -1.26 6.49 -10.43
CA GLY A 25 0.07 5.97 -10.14
C GLY A 25 0.19 4.44 -10.23
N PHE A 26 -0.66 3.76 -11.00
CA PHE A 26 -0.45 2.35 -11.32
C PHE A 26 0.86 2.20 -12.09
N SER A 27 1.82 1.53 -11.50
CA SER A 27 3.10 1.16 -12.12
C SER A 27 3.26 -0.35 -12.10
N LEU A 28 3.94 -0.89 -13.11
CA LEU A 28 4.57 -2.19 -12.96
C LEU A 28 5.54 -2.09 -11.79
N ALA A 29 5.49 -3.06 -10.88
CA ALA A 29 6.56 -3.23 -9.91
C ALA A 29 7.83 -3.53 -10.72
N GLU A 30 8.81 -2.62 -10.69
CA GLU A 30 10.15 -3.02 -11.07
C GLU A 30 10.58 -4.10 -10.06
N PRO A 31 11.24 -5.19 -10.51
CA PRO A 31 11.88 -6.08 -9.56
C PRO A 31 12.96 -5.25 -8.89
N PHE A 32 12.64 -4.75 -7.71
CA PHE A 32 13.51 -3.91 -6.94
C PHE A 32 14.85 -4.65 -6.79
N ALA A 33 15.91 -4.06 -7.35
CA ALA A 33 17.21 -4.08 -6.69
C ALA A 33 17.12 -3.08 -5.54
N GLU A 34 16.19 -3.31 -4.62
CA GLU A 34 16.27 -2.68 -3.32
C GLU A 34 17.47 -3.36 -2.68
N ASP A 35 18.52 -2.57 -2.50
CA ASP A 35 19.58 -2.90 -1.57
C ASP A 35 18.93 -2.92 -0.17
N ASP A 36 18.21 -4.00 0.11
CA ASP A 36 17.57 -4.31 1.40
C ASP A 36 18.62 -4.47 2.51
N SER A 37 19.90 -4.30 2.21
CA SER A 37 21.00 -4.43 3.15
C SER A 37 21.02 -3.34 4.23
N ASP A 38 20.35 -2.20 4.00
CA ASP A 38 20.28 -1.08 4.96
C ASP A 38 18.93 -0.93 5.67
N LEU A 39 17.94 -1.76 5.36
CA LEU A 39 16.61 -1.66 5.98
C LEU A 39 16.46 -2.67 7.11
N ASP A 40 17.02 -2.33 8.26
CA ASP A 40 16.62 -2.84 9.60
C ASP A 40 15.17 -2.39 9.95
N LEU A 41 14.26 -2.35 8.98
CA LEU A 41 12.91 -1.79 9.11
C LEU A 41 11.85 -2.86 9.33
N TYR A 42 12.19 -3.93 10.06
CA TYR A 42 11.16 -4.78 10.65
C TYR A 42 10.53 -4.03 11.82
N LEU A 43 9.50 -3.24 11.50
CA LEU A 43 8.64 -2.60 12.49
C LEU A 43 7.53 -3.57 12.88
N ASP A 44 7.44 -3.89 14.16
CA ASP A 44 6.30 -4.62 14.72
C ASP A 44 5.09 -3.67 14.81
N TRP A 45 4.20 -3.77 13.81
CA TRP A 45 2.98 -2.97 13.76
C TRP A 45 2.02 -3.28 14.90
N ASP A 46 2.02 -4.51 15.43
CA ASP A 46 1.16 -4.88 16.56
C ASP A 46 1.63 -4.16 17.84
N LEU A 47 2.96 -4.06 18.04
CA LEU A 47 3.53 -3.29 19.15
C LEU A 47 3.22 -1.80 19.03
N VAL A 48 3.40 -1.21 17.84
CA VAL A 48 3.15 0.22 17.61
C VAL A 48 1.68 0.57 17.80
N ASP A 49 0.76 -0.28 17.34
CA ASP A 49 -0.66 -0.08 17.57
C ASP A 49 -1.00 -0.22 19.06
N ALA A 50 -0.44 -1.20 19.76
CA ALA A 50 -0.63 -1.36 21.20
C ALA A 50 -0.16 -0.14 22.01
N GLU A 51 0.95 0.49 21.63
CA GLU A 51 1.44 1.72 22.27
C GLU A 51 0.56 2.94 21.98
N ARG A 52 0.04 3.05 20.76
CA ARG A 52 -0.73 4.22 20.31
C ARG A 52 -2.20 4.16 20.67
N ASN A 53 -2.76 2.96 20.79
CA ASN A 53 -4.20 2.72 20.89
C ASN A 53 -4.60 2.22 22.29
N VAL A 54 -3.97 2.76 23.33
CA VAL A 54 -4.32 2.46 24.72
C VAL A 54 -5.61 3.17 25.11
N ALA A 55 -6.58 2.43 25.66
CA ALA A 55 -7.82 2.99 26.16
C ALA A 55 -7.53 4.01 27.29
N LEU A 56 -7.74 5.29 27.01
CA LEU A 56 -7.53 6.39 27.97
C LEU A 56 -8.55 6.41 29.11
N PHE A 57 -9.65 5.67 28.96
CA PHE A 57 -10.71 5.60 29.95
C PHE A 57 -11.07 4.15 30.26
N PRO A 58 -11.32 3.81 31.53
CA PRO A 58 -11.73 2.47 31.90
C PRO A 58 -13.07 2.14 31.22
N ASN A 59 -13.12 0.96 30.59
CA ASN A 59 -14.33 0.45 29.99
C ASN A 59 -15.33 0.18 31.13
N ARG A 60 -16.38 0.98 31.20
CA ARG A 60 -17.38 0.87 32.28
C ARG A 60 -18.32 -0.29 31.95
N SER A 61 -17.89 -1.50 32.26
CA SER A 61 -18.74 -2.68 32.23
C SER A 61 -19.80 -2.54 33.33
N ALA A 62 -21.07 -2.51 32.93
CA ALA A 62 -22.24 -2.59 33.80
C ALA A 62 -22.60 -4.07 34.05
#